data_AF-A0A1G2LEN2-F1
#
_entry.id   AF-A0A1G2LEN2-F1
#
_cell.length_a   1.000
_cell.length_b   1.000
_cell.length_c   1.000
_cell.angle_alpha   90.00
_cell.angle_beta   90.00
_cell.angle_gamma   90.00
#
_symmetry.space_group_name_H-M   'P 1'
#
loop_
_entity.id
_entity.type
_entity.pdbx_description
1 polymer ?
#
loop_
_entity_poly.entity_id
_entity_poly.type
_entity_poly.pdbx_seq_one_letter_code
_entity_poly.pdbx_strand_id
1 'polypeptide(L)'
;MSRSTDNQRLAEALTIGLSRSVLKRSRNHRGPNAASCAISRSGKYYIGGTFESDTNLFDIPSEHVALLRAVQQRDLGIREVVTRIAGTTTTVSPLVLKLLVDFGKRTGRAIAYRVFDERGRTIFRTRNVANVIPFYRSAQTNVGLPAAAPQKNWQRIAGRGRAEDLLRTSAMRGLRRAFPLYPGASAYGASTLAKSGNMYYSGQYSASEQRLGLHAEMAVLIAAVMEGERDITHLGLVSDKFEREPPSLCGACRQFVLELSRKFGWHMAITCFAKHARARSRATIGTLLPGPWESTPW
;
A
#
# COMPACT_ATOMS: atom_id res chain seq x y z
N MET A 1 3.65 22.27 -19.98
CA MET A 1 4.65 21.18 -20.05
C MET A 1 4.51 20.49 -21.40
N SER A 2 5.60 20.21 -22.10
CA SER A 2 5.53 19.54 -23.41
C SER A 2 5.15 18.06 -23.22
N ARG A 3 4.37 17.48 -24.15
CA ARG A 3 3.97 16.06 -24.09
C ARG A 3 5.17 15.11 -23.98
N SER A 4 6.31 15.49 -24.54
CA SER A 4 7.57 14.73 -24.46
C SER A 4 8.09 14.61 -23.02
N THR A 5 8.10 15.71 -22.26
CA THR A 5 8.57 15.71 -20.86
C THR A 5 7.68 14.90 -19.91
N ASP A 6 6.37 14.86 -20.15
CA ASP A 6 5.43 14.09 -19.32
C ASP A 6 5.60 12.58 -19.55
N ASN A 7 5.77 12.16 -20.82
CA ASN A 7 6.05 10.76 -21.16
C ASN A 7 7.36 10.25 -20.56
N GLN A 8 8.41 11.08 -20.57
CA GLN A 8 9.70 10.71 -19.97
C GLN A 8 9.57 10.49 -18.45
N ARG A 9 8.92 11.43 -17.73
CA ARG A 9 8.68 11.29 -16.28
C ARG A 9 7.87 10.04 -15.94
N LEU A 10 6.87 9.71 -16.76
CA LEU A 10 6.08 8.50 -16.60
C LEU A 10 6.93 7.23 -16.80
N ALA A 11 7.79 7.20 -17.82
CA ALA A 11 8.69 6.08 -18.04
C ALA A 11 9.67 5.90 -16.87
N GLU A 12 10.26 6.99 -16.37
CA GLU A 12 11.14 6.98 -15.19
C GLU A 12 10.39 6.47 -13.95
N ALA A 13 9.18 6.97 -13.70
CA ALA A 13 8.33 6.55 -12.59
C ALA A 13 8.02 5.04 -12.63
N LEU A 14 7.70 4.49 -13.80
CA LEU A 14 7.43 3.06 -13.98
C LEU A 14 8.70 2.22 -13.80
N THR A 15 9.85 2.68 -14.27
CA THR A 15 11.15 2.02 -14.05
C THR A 15 11.50 1.97 -12.56
N ILE A 16 11.28 3.06 -11.82
CA ILE A 16 11.45 3.09 -10.36
C ILE A 16 10.51 2.06 -9.71
N GLY A 17 9.23 2.01 -10.10
CA GLY A 17 8.28 1.03 -9.58
C GLY A 17 8.75 -0.41 -9.77
N LEU A 18 9.21 -0.75 -10.99
CA LEU A 18 9.71 -2.09 -11.31
C LEU A 18 10.91 -2.48 -10.44
N SER A 19 11.84 -1.54 -10.24
CA SER A 19 13.03 -1.75 -9.39
C SER A 19 12.69 -1.89 -7.91
N ARG A 20 11.52 -1.40 -7.48
CA ARG A 20 11.07 -1.43 -6.09
C ARG A 20 10.09 -2.57 -5.80
N SER A 21 9.64 -3.31 -6.82
CA SER A 21 8.80 -4.50 -6.66
C SER A 21 9.43 -5.53 -5.73
N VAL A 22 8.56 -6.25 -5.03
CA VAL A 22 8.91 -7.30 -4.09
C VAL A 22 8.42 -8.62 -4.68
N LEU A 23 9.25 -9.28 -5.49
CA LEU A 23 8.89 -10.56 -6.15
C LEU A 23 9.23 -11.80 -5.30
N LYS A 24 8.58 -12.94 -5.55
CA LYS A 24 8.85 -14.22 -4.88
C LYS A 24 10.32 -14.61 -4.97
N ARG A 25 10.84 -15.28 -3.92
CA ARG A 25 12.26 -15.63 -3.81
C ARG A 25 12.75 -16.73 -4.76
N SER A 26 11.88 -17.38 -5.53
CA SER A 26 12.29 -18.58 -6.27
C SER A 26 13.35 -18.25 -7.33
N ARG A 27 14.46 -19.02 -7.34
CA ARG A 27 15.56 -18.88 -8.32
C ARG A 27 15.10 -19.00 -9.78
N ASN A 28 13.89 -19.53 -10.00
CA ASN A 28 13.26 -19.73 -11.30
C ASN A 28 11.98 -18.89 -11.48
N HIS A 29 11.74 -17.86 -10.66
CA HIS A 29 10.52 -17.05 -10.77
C HIS A 29 10.52 -16.29 -12.08
N ARG A 30 9.74 -16.80 -13.04
CA ARG A 30 9.48 -16.19 -14.35
C ARG A 30 8.14 -15.43 -14.37
N GLY A 31 7.57 -15.15 -13.20
CA GLY A 31 6.33 -14.39 -13.10
C GLY A 31 6.50 -12.97 -13.65
N PRO A 32 5.45 -12.38 -14.24
CA PRO A 32 5.52 -11.02 -14.74
C PRO A 32 5.70 -10.04 -13.58
N ASN A 33 6.68 -9.13 -13.69
CA ASN A 33 6.79 -7.97 -12.81
C ASN A 33 5.94 -6.84 -13.39
N ALA A 34 5.33 -6.02 -12.54
CA ALA A 34 4.60 -4.85 -12.99
C ALA A 34 4.92 -3.63 -12.13
N ALA A 35 4.78 -2.48 -12.75
CA ALA A 35 4.77 -1.20 -12.07
C ALA A 35 3.62 -0.37 -12.58
N SER A 36 3.02 0.39 -11.67
CA SER A 36 1.93 1.29 -11.97
C SER A 36 2.22 2.68 -11.45
N CYS A 37 1.68 3.67 -12.15
CA CYS A 37 1.67 5.05 -11.73
C CYS A 37 0.23 5.55 -11.70
N ALA A 38 -0.26 5.90 -10.51
CA ALA A 38 -1.51 6.63 -10.36
C ALA A 38 -1.23 8.13 -10.55
N ILE A 39 -1.93 8.75 -11.49
CA ILE A 39 -1.74 10.14 -11.88
C ILE A 39 -2.91 10.94 -11.34
N SER A 40 -2.59 11.95 -10.53
CA SER A 40 -3.55 12.89 -9.96
C SER A 40 -3.98 13.96 -10.95
N ARG A 41 -5.15 14.56 -10.71
CA ARG A 41 -5.58 15.81 -11.38
C ARG A 41 -4.62 16.97 -11.11
N SER A 42 -3.88 16.94 -10.00
CA SER A 42 -2.82 17.92 -9.72
C SER A 42 -1.54 17.69 -10.54
N GLY A 43 -1.46 16.60 -11.31
CA GLY A 43 -0.25 16.21 -12.02
C GLY A 43 0.78 15.47 -11.16
N LYS A 44 0.46 15.11 -9.90
CA LYS A 44 1.30 14.25 -9.06
C LYS A 44 1.25 12.79 -9.50
N TYR A 45 2.37 12.10 -9.31
CA TYR A 45 2.62 10.73 -9.72
C TYR A 45 2.81 9.87 -8.46
N TYR A 46 2.05 8.79 -8.34
CA TYR A 46 2.14 7.85 -7.24
C TYR A 46 2.56 6.48 -7.78
N ILE A 47 3.80 6.11 -7.49
CA ILE A 47 4.44 4.91 -8.02
C ILE A 47 4.10 3.71 -7.14
N GLY A 48 3.76 2.60 -7.76
CA GLY A 48 3.64 1.29 -7.12
C GLY A 48 4.36 0.21 -7.91
N GLY A 49 5.06 -0.68 -7.21
CA GLY A 49 5.56 -1.95 -7.74
C GLY A 49 4.73 -3.11 -7.19
N THR A 50 4.80 -4.27 -7.83
CA THR A 50 4.14 -5.49 -7.37
C THR A 50 4.74 -5.98 -6.06
N PHE A 51 3.91 -6.45 -5.13
CA PHE A 51 4.35 -7.27 -4.00
C PHE A 51 3.78 -8.67 -4.17
N GLU A 52 4.66 -9.65 -4.23
CA GLU A 52 4.30 -11.06 -4.24
C GLU A 52 4.68 -11.65 -2.89
N SER A 53 3.81 -12.55 -2.42
CA SER A 53 3.92 -13.24 -1.16
C SER A 53 4.44 -14.66 -1.42
N ASP A 54 5.45 -15.10 -0.67
CA ASP A 54 5.97 -16.48 -0.84
C ASP A 54 4.85 -17.51 -0.58
N THR A 55 3.86 -17.18 0.26
CA THR A 55 2.72 -18.03 0.60
C THR A 55 1.49 -17.85 -0.30
N ASN A 56 1.57 -16.94 -1.29
CA ASN A 56 0.46 -16.49 -2.14
C ASN A 56 -0.71 -15.84 -1.37
N LEU A 57 -0.57 -15.61 -0.06
CA LEU A 57 -1.64 -15.02 0.75
C LEU A 57 -1.81 -13.51 0.45
N PHE A 58 -0.73 -12.83 0.04
CA PHE A 58 -0.69 -11.37 -0.11
C PHE A 58 -0.04 -10.90 -1.41
N ASP A 59 -0.47 -11.45 -2.55
CA ASP A 59 -0.09 -10.90 -3.86
C ASP A 59 -0.85 -9.58 -4.09
N ILE A 60 -0.14 -8.44 -4.00
CA ILE A 60 -0.66 -7.09 -4.13
C ILE A 60 -0.20 -6.52 -5.48
N PRO A 61 -1.12 -6.24 -6.42
CA PRO A 61 -0.77 -5.74 -7.73
C PRO A 61 -0.28 -4.28 -7.65
N SER A 62 0.58 -3.88 -8.59
CA SER A 62 1.21 -2.56 -8.60
C SER A 62 0.20 -1.40 -8.64
N GLU A 63 -0.97 -1.59 -9.25
CA GLU A 63 -2.05 -0.60 -9.29
C GLU A 63 -2.57 -0.30 -7.89
N HIS A 64 -2.69 -1.34 -7.06
CA HIS A 64 -3.15 -1.21 -5.68
C HIS A 64 -2.14 -0.45 -4.84
N VAL A 65 -0.85 -0.75 -5.03
CA VAL A 65 0.22 0.00 -4.37
C VAL A 65 0.19 1.47 -4.81
N ALA A 66 0.01 1.76 -6.10
CA ALA A 66 -0.06 3.13 -6.60
C ALA A 66 -1.25 3.93 -6.02
N LEU A 67 -2.44 3.32 -5.96
CA LEU A 67 -3.61 3.94 -5.31
C LEU A 67 -3.42 4.11 -3.80
N LEU A 68 -2.85 3.09 -3.14
CA LEU A 68 -2.53 3.16 -1.71
C LEU A 68 -1.61 4.36 -1.43
N ARG A 69 -0.57 4.55 -2.25
CA ARG A 69 0.38 5.67 -2.13
C ARG A 69 -0.31 7.02 -2.28
N ALA A 70 -1.29 7.13 -3.17
CA ALA A 70 -2.11 8.32 -3.31
C ALA A 70 -2.95 8.59 -2.05
N VAL A 71 -3.65 7.56 -1.55
CA VAL A 71 -4.44 7.60 -0.31
C VAL A 71 -3.60 8.00 0.90
N GLN A 72 -2.42 7.42 1.05
CA GLN A 72 -1.46 7.74 2.12
C GLN A 72 -1.08 9.21 2.13
N GLN A 73 -1.01 9.82 0.95
CA GLN A 73 -0.73 11.23 0.77
C GLN A 73 -1.99 12.09 0.71
N ARG A 74 -3.16 11.53 1.01
CA ARG A 74 -4.48 12.18 0.99
C ARG A 74 -4.88 12.73 -0.38
N ASP A 75 -4.29 12.21 -1.46
CA ASP A 75 -4.70 12.55 -2.82
C ASP A 75 -5.69 11.51 -3.34
N LEU A 76 -6.97 11.86 -3.26
CA LEU A 76 -8.06 11.05 -3.81
C LEU A 76 -8.43 11.49 -5.24
N GLY A 77 -7.75 12.50 -5.77
CA GLY A 77 -8.00 13.08 -7.08
C GLY A 77 -7.33 12.33 -8.22
N ILE A 78 -7.23 11.00 -8.13
CA ILE A 78 -6.65 10.19 -9.21
C ILE A 78 -7.57 10.22 -10.42
N ARG A 79 -7.00 10.50 -11.59
CA ARG A 79 -7.71 10.52 -12.89
C ARG A 79 -7.36 9.33 -13.77
N GLU A 80 -6.18 8.77 -13.57
CA GLU A 80 -5.62 7.76 -14.46
C GLU A 80 -4.66 6.87 -13.70
N VAL A 81 -4.65 5.59 -14.03
CA VAL A 81 -3.59 4.66 -13.67
C VAL A 81 -2.93 4.17 -14.95
N VAL A 82 -1.61 4.11 -14.96
CA VAL A 82 -0.82 3.58 -16.07
C VAL A 82 0.05 2.46 -15.55
N THR A 83 0.00 1.29 -16.18
CA THR A 83 0.80 0.12 -15.81
C THR A 83 1.75 -0.25 -16.94
N ARG A 84 2.98 -0.61 -16.57
CA ARG A 84 3.93 -1.30 -17.43
C ARG A 84 4.17 -2.70 -16.86
N ILE A 85 4.11 -3.70 -17.73
CA ILE A 85 4.36 -5.10 -17.39
C ILE A 85 5.67 -5.53 -18.02
N ALA A 86 6.57 -6.07 -17.20
CA ALA A 86 7.80 -6.72 -17.62
C ALA A 86 7.60 -8.25 -17.57
N GLY A 87 7.78 -8.93 -18.71
CA GLY A 87 7.48 -10.35 -18.87
C GLY A 87 6.21 -10.64 -19.69
N THR A 88 5.86 -11.93 -19.77
CA THR A 88 4.82 -12.44 -20.68
C THR A 88 3.46 -12.48 -19.99
N THR A 89 2.74 -11.35 -19.96
CA THR A 89 1.30 -11.38 -19.73
C THR A 89 0.57 -10.65 -20.84
N THR A 90 -0.61 -11.15 -21.19
CA THR A 90 -1.43 -10.64 -22.30
C THR A 90 -2.78 -10.12 -21.84
N THR A 91 -3.13 -10.26 -20.56
CA THR A 91 -4.45 -9.92 -20.04
C THR A 91 -4.38 -9.08 -18.77
N VAL A 92 -5.42 -8.27 -18.57
CA VAL A 92 -5.62 -7.47 -17.36
C VAL A 92 -6.40 -8.27 -16.34
N SER A 93 -5.91 -8.32 -15.10
CA SER A 93 -6.60 -9.01 -14.01
C SER A 93 -7.97 -8.37 -13.71
N PRO A 94 -9.06 -9.15 -13.65
CA PRO A 94 -10.36 -8.65 -13.19
C PRO A 94 -10.32 -8.06 -11.78
N LEU A 95 -9.41 -8.51 -10.90
CA LEU A 95 -9.24 -7.95 -9.55
C LEU A 95 -8.74 -6.50 -9.61
N VAL A 96 -7.82 -6.19 -10.52
CA VAL A 96 -7.34 -4.82 -10.75
C VAL A 96 -8.46 -3.93 -11.27
N LEU A 97 -9.30 -4.45 -12.17
CA LEU A 97 -10.48 -3.69 -12.65
C LEU A 97 -11.46 -3.41 -11.51
N LYS A 98 -11.78 -4.40 -10.68
CA LYS A 98 -12.64 -4.24 -9.49
C LYS A 98 -12.09 -3.18 -8.54
N LEU A 99 -10.79 -3.23 -8.24
CA LEU A 99 -10.08 -2.26 -7.41
C LEU A 99 -10.23 -0.83 -7.93
N LEU A 100 -9.94 -0.61 -9.22
CA LEU A 100 -9.99 0.72 -9.83
C LEU A 100 -11.43 1.26 -9.86
N VAL A 101 -12.42 0.39 -10.09
CA VAL A 101 -13.85 0.75 -10.01
C VAL A 101 -14.25 1.10 -8.58
N ASP A 102 -13.83 0.33 -7.58
CA ASP A 102 -14.11 0.59 -6.16
C ASP A 102 -13.55 1.97 -5.75
N PHE A 103 -12.28 2.23 -6.07
CA PHE A 103 -11.65 3.51 -5.80
C PHE A 103 -12.39 4.66 -6.49
N GLY A 104 -12.70 4.51 -7.79
CA GLY A 104 -13.41 5.53 -8.55
C GLY A 104 -14.79 5.84 -7.98
N LYS A 105 -15.57 4.81 -7.63
CA LYS A 105 -16.90 4.99 -7.00
C LYS A 105 -16.80 5.69 -5.64
N ARG A 106 -15.87 5.29 -4.78
CA ARG A 106 -15.72 5.84 -3.42
C ARG A 106 -15.16 7.26 -3.39
N THR A 107 -14.45 7.66 -4.44
CA THR A 107 -13.92 9.02 -4.59
C THR A 107 -14.79 9.92 -5.49
N GLY A 108 -15.84 9.37 -6.11
CA GLY A 108 -16.68 10.05 -7.08
C GLY A 108 -15.93 10.44 -8.36
N ARG A 109 -14.94 9.63 -8.77
CA ARG A 109 -14.06 9.89 -9.92
C ARG A 109 -14.10 8.75 -10.93
N ALA A 110 -14.21 9.10 -12.21
CA ALA A 110 -13.89 8.15 -13.27
C ALA A 110 -12.35 7.96 -13.33
N ILE A 111 -11.92 6.70 -13.42
CA ILE A 111 -10.50 6.35 -13.53
C ILE A 111 -10.23 5.81 -14.93
N ALA A 112 -9.38 6.51 -15.68
CA ALA A 112 -8.80 5.97 -16.92
C ALA A 112 -7.74 4.92 -16.58
N TYR A 113 -7.56 3.93 -17.45
CA TYR A 113 -6.56 2.88 -17.23
C TYR A 113 -5.86 2.52 -18.53
N ARG A 114 -4.53 2.48 -18.49
CA ARG A 114 -3.67 2.05 -19.60
C ARG A 114 -2.68 1.00 -19.13
N VAL A 115 -2.48 -0.01 -19.95
CA VAL A 115 -1.51 -1.09 -19.71
C VAL A 115 -0.64 -1.26 -20.93
N PHE A 116 0.66 -1.24 -20.70
CA PHE A 116 1.68 -1.43 -21.72
C PHE A 116 2.56 -2.64 -21.38
N ASP A 117 3.02 -3.33 -22.42
CA ASP A 117 4.08 -4.32 -22.26
C ASP A 117 5.46 -3.64 -22.13
N GLU A 118 6.50 -4.46 -21.97
CA GLU A 118 7.88 -3.99 -21.82
C GLU A 118 8.40 -3.21 -23.03
N ARG A 119 7.84 -3.47 -24.23
CA ARG A 119 8.16 -2.84 -25.51
C ARG A 119 7.31 -1.60 -25.79
N GLY A 120 6.42 -1.22 -24.86
CA GLY A 120 5.54 -0.08 -25.00
C GLY A 120 4.28 -0.33 -25.86
N ARG A 121 4.01 -1.58 -26.25
CA ARG A 121 2.77 -1.92 -26.96
C ARG A 121 1.60 -1.86 -25.99
N THR A 122 0.48 -1.29 -26.44
CA THR A 122 -0.73 -1.21 -25.61
C THR A 122 -1.36 -2.58 -25.50
N ILE A 123 -1.44 -3.12 -24.28
CA ILE A 123 -2.19 -4.35 -23.96
C ILE A 123 -3.66 -4.01 -23.72
N PHE A 124 -3.92 -2.90 -23.01
CA PHE A 124 -5.25 -2.51 -22.61
C PHE A 124 -5.38 -1.00 -22.44
N ARG A 125 -6.54 -0.45 -22.78
CA ARG A 125 -6.86 0.96 -22.55
C ARG A 125 -8.35 1.17 -22.38
N THR A 126 -8.71 1.97 -21.37
CA THR A 126 -10.06 2.52 -21.22
C THR A 126 -9.98 3.95 -20.68
N ARG A 127 -10.98 4.78 -21.01
CA ARG A 127 -11.16 6.11 -20.42
C ARG A 127 -11.91 6.05 -19.08
N ASN A 128 -12.63 4.96 -18.82
CA ASN A 128 -13.34 4.73 -17.57
C ASN A 128 -13.44 3.22 -17.30
N VAL A 129 -12.77 2.76 -16.25
CA VAL A 129 -12.79 1.34 -15.81
C VAL A 129 -14.19 0.84 -15.44
N ALA A 130 -15.10 1.71 -15.01
CA ALA A 130 -16.47 1.32 -14.67
C ALA A 130 -17.26 0.81 -15.88
N ASN A 131 -16.89 1.22 -17.09
CA ASN A 131 -17.54 0.78 -18.33
C ASN A 131 -17.06 -0.61 -18.78
N VAL A 132 -15.93 -1.10 -18.23
CA VAL A 132 -15.31 -2.37 -18.64
C VAL A 132 -15.98 -3.55 -17.93
N ILE A 133 -16.37 -3.37 -16.67
CA ILE A 133 -17.05 -4.36 -15.83
C ILE A 133 -18.35 -3.77 -15.27
N PRO A 134 -19.35 -3.44 -16.14
CA PRO A 134 -20.54 -2.69 -15.75
C PRO A 134 -21.42 -3.41 -14.72
N PHE A 135 -21.30 -4.73 -14.63
CA PHE A 135 -21.99 -5.57 -13.66
C PHE A 135 -21.40 -5.51 -12.24
N TYR A 136 -20.17 -5.01 -12.07
CA TYR A 136 -19.54 -4.94 -10.76
C TYR A 136 -20.13 -3.81 -9.91
N ARG A 137 -20.89 -4.19 -8.88
CA ARG A 137 -21.45 -3.31 -7.86
C ARG A 137 -20.61 -3.40 -6.59
N SER A 138 -19.75 -2.41 -6.34
CA SER A 138 -19.14 -2.25 -5.02
C SER A 138 -20.18 -1.74 -4.03
N ALA A 139 -20.02 -2.07 -2.75
CA ALA A 139 -20.85 -1.49 -1.68
C ALA A 139 -20.77 0.04 -1.76
N GLN A 140 -21.92 0.69 -1.98
CA GLN A 140 -21.97 2.14 -2.04
C GLN A 140 -21.80 2.70 -0.64
N THR A 141 -20.70 3.39 -0.40
CA THR A 141 -20.76 4.63 0.39
C THR A 141 -19.82 5.64 -0.26
N ASN A 142 -20.38 6.80 -0.60
CA ASN A 142 -19.57 7.99 -0.74
C ASN A 142 -19.08 8.27 0.69
N VAL A 143 -17.85 7.86 1.02
CA VAL A 143 -17.37 7.84 2.40
C VAL A 143 -17.12 9.26 2.95
N GLY A 144 -17.51 10.29 2.18
CA GLY A 144 -17.38 11.69 2.56
C GLY A 144 -15.93 12.07 2.83
N LEU A 145 -14.98 11.39 2.18
CA LEU A 145 -13.57 11.60 2.46
C LEU A 145 -13.22 13.03 2.08
N PRO A 146 -12.76 13.85 3.05
CA PRO A 146 -12.55 15.26 2.81
C PRO A 146 -11.48 15.44 1.74
N ALA A 147 -11.79 16.22 0.71
CA ALA A 147 -10.79 16.66 -0.24
C ALA A 147 -9.70 17.41 0.53
N ALA A 148 -8.46 16.92 0.43
CA ALA A 148 -7.31 17.53 1.07
C ALA A 148 -6.22 17.75 0.03
N ALA A 149 -5.43 18.81 0.22
CA ALA A 149 -4.20 18.97 -0.55
C ALA A 149 -3.28 17.78 -0.28
N PRO A 150 -2.57 17.25 -1.30
CA PRO A 150 -1.71 16.11 -1.09
C PRO A 150 -0.55 16.43 -0.14
N GLN A 151 -0.34 15.59 0.87
CA GLN A 151 0.65 15.75 1.93
C GLN A 151 1.61 14.57 1.95
N LYS A 152 2.91 14.80 2.20
CA LYS A 152 3.85 13.71 2.46
C LYS A 152 3.38 12.87 3.65
N ASN A 153 3.63 11.57 3.59
CA ASN A 153 3.30 10.63 4.66
C ASN A 153 4.55 10.13 5.43
N TRP A 154 5.66 10.84 5.30
CA TRP A 154 6.91 10.53 5.97
C TRP A 154 7.69 11.79 6.34
N GLN A 155 8.63 11.63 7.27
CA GLN A 155 9.55 12.68 7.71
C GLN A 155 10.85 12.05 8.20
N ARG A 156 11.97 12.76 8.05
CA ARG A 156 13.24 12.36 8.67
C ARG A 156 13.24 12.77 10.14
N ILE A 157 13.59 11.86 11.04
CA ILE A 157 13.69 12.14 12.47
C ILE A 157 15.12 12.55 12.82
N ALA A 158 15.29 13.69 13.50
CA ALA A 158 16.59 14.27 13.84
C ALA A 158 17.22 13.70 15.14
N GLY A 159 16.85 12.47 15.53
CA GLY A 159 17.41 11.78 16.71
C GLY A 159 16.96 12.31 18.08
N ARG A 160 16.04 13.30 18.15
CA ARG A 160 15.50 13.82 19.42
C ARG A 160 14.17 13.15 19.75
N GLY A 161 14.12 12.37 20.84
CA GLY A 161 12.92 11.73 21.39
C GLY A 161 13.02 10.21 21.51
N ARG A 162 12.21 9.61 22.40
CA ARG A 162 12.11 8.14 22.50
C ARG A 162 11.41 7.61 21.25
N ALA A 163 11.98 6.60 20.60
CA ALA A 163 11.47 6.04 19.34
C ALA A 163 9.98 5.66 19.44
N GLU A 164 9.53 5.16 20.59
CA GLU A 164 8.14 4.79 20.84
C GLU A 164 7.16 5.96 20.82
N ASP A 165 7.55 7.11 21.38
CA ASP A 165 6.67 8.29 21.38
C ASP A 165 6.50 8.79 19.94
N LEU A 166 7.59 8.79 19.17
CA LEU A 166 7.57 9.13 17.75
C LEU A 166 6.73 8.14 16.93
N LEU A 167 6.82 6.84 17.21
CA LEU A 167 5.98 5.81 16.59
C LEU A 167 4.51 6.04 16.93
N ARG A 168 4.16 6.20 18.20
CA ARG A 168 2.76 6.42 18.61
C ARG A 168 2.18 7.67 17.95
N THR A 169 2.88 8.81 18.03
CA THR A 169 2.42 10.05 17.40
C THR A 169 2.27 9.89 15.89
N SER A 170 3.18 9.18 15.22
CA SER A 170 3.12 8.93 13.79
C SER A 170 2.00 7.96 13.41
N ALA A 171 1.77 6.90 14.18
CA ALA A 171 0.67 5.96 13.99
C ALA A 171 -0.69 6.67 14.13
N MET A 172 -0.82 7.61 15.07
CA MET A 172 -2.00 8.48 15.20
C MET A 172 -2.20 9.41 13.98
N ARG A 173 -1.11 9.83 13.31
CA ARG A 173 -1.20 10.53 12.01
C ARG A 173 -1.62 9.59 10.88
N GLY A 174 -1.19 8.34 10.94
CA GLY A 174 -1.62 7.25 10.05
C GLY A 174 -3.12 6.96 10.17
N LEU A 175 -3.65 6.97 11.40
CA LEU A 175 -5.08 6.74 11.68
C LEU A 175 -5.98 7.70 10.88
N ARG A 176 -5.58 8.97 10.78
CA ARG A 176 -6.29 10.01 10.00
C ARG A 176 -6.19 9.85 8.49
N ARG A 177 -5.48 8.84 8.01
CA ARG A 177 -5.30 8.48 6.59
C ARG A 177 -5.94 7.15 6.24
N ALA A 178 -6.72 6.57 7.16
CA ALA A 178 -7.51 5.39 6.84
C ALA A 178 -8.45 5.70 5.67
N PHE A 179 -8.59 4.72 4.78
CA PHE A 179 -9.54 4.73 3.66
C PHE A 179 -10.62 3.69 3.94
N PRO A 180 -11.56 3.98 4.85
CA PRO A 180 -12.56 3.04 5.32
C PRO A 180 -13.62 2.72 4.26
N LEU A 181 -14.23 1.54 4.35
CA LEU A 181 -15.26 1.10 3.40
C LEU A 181 -16.58 1.85 3.56
N TYR A 182 -16.89 2.33 4.77
CA TYR A 182 -18.11 3.06 5.10
C TYR A 182 -17.89 4.04 6.27
N PRO A 183 -18.73 5.08 6.42
CA PRO A 183 -18.66 6.01 7.54
C PRO A 183 -18.79 5.29 8.89
N GLY A 184 -17.92 5.61 9.85
CA GLY A 184 -17.91 4.97 11.18
C GLY A 184 -17.25 3.59 11.25
N ALA A 185 -16.71 3.07 10.13
CA ALA A 185 -15.87 1.88 10.19
C ALA A 185 -14.62 2.15 11.04
N SER A 186 -14.20 1.15 11.83
CA SER A 186 -12.99 1.26 12.65
C SER A 186 -11.78 1.55 11.78
N ALA A 187 -11.01 2.57 12.18
CA ALA A 187 -9.75 2.94 11.57
C ALA A 187 -8.58 2.32 12.34
N TYR A 188 -7.58 1.92 11.57
CA TYR A 188 -6.27 1.52 12.06
C TYR A 188 -5.22 2.43 11.43
N GLY A 189 -4.23 2.80 12.24
CA GLY A 189 -3.11 3.64 11.87
C GLY A 189 -1.80 2.98 12.28
N ALA A 190 -0.83 2.98 11.37
CA ALA A 190 0.48 2.43 11.63
C ALA A 190 1.59 3.41 11.28
N SER A 191 2.76 3.18 11.86
CA SER A 191 4.00 3.91 11.56
C SER A 191 5.18 2.96 11.54
N THR A 192 6.23 3.32 10.80
CA THR A 192 7.45 2.54 10.80
C THR A 192 8.69 3.44 10.73
N LEU A 193 9.75 3.03 11.42
CA LEU A 193 11.04 3.70 11.42
C LEU A 193 12.05 2.85 10.65
N ALA A 194 12.58 3.42 9.57
CA ALA A 194 13.70 2.84 8.83
C ALA A 194 15.04 3.19 9.50
N LYS A 195 16.06 2.36 9.28
CA LYS A 195 17.43 2.61 9.77
C LYS A 195 18.04 3.89 9.21
N SER A 196 17.58 4.34 8.04
CA SER A 196 17.91 5.64 7.44
C SER A 196 17.50 6.84 8.30
N GLY A 197 16.68 6.63 9.33
CA GLY A 197 16.08 7.69 10.15
C GLY A 197 14.79 8.26 9.55
N ASN A 198 14.22 7.62 8.54
CA ASN A 198 12.93 8.02 7.98
C ASN A 198 11.77 7.35 8.73
N MET A 199 10.82 8.17 9.18
CA MET A 199 9.57 7.74 9.82
C MET A 199 8.44 7.86 8.82
N TYR A 200 7.78 6.74 8.53
CA TYR A 200 6.61 6.64 7.64
C TYR A 200 5.35 6.39 8.47
N TYR A 201 4.21 6.83 7.98
CA TYR A 201 2.91 6.50 8.58
C TYR A 201 1.82 6.32 7.52
N SER A 202 0.85 5.46 7.82
CA SER A 202 -0.27 5.11 6.94
C SER A 202 -1.49 4.70 7.75
N GLY A 203 -2.67 4.85 7.15
CA GLY A 203 -3.87 4.16 7.59
C GLY A 203 -4.09 2.89 6.77
N GLN A 204 -5.14 2.15 7.11
CA GLN A 204 -5.62 1.03 6.29
C GLN A 204 -6.21 1.50 4.95
N TYR A 205 -6.18 0.63 3.95
CA TYR A 205 -6.95 0.72 2.72
C TYR A 205 -8.02 -0.38 2.75
N SER A 206 -9.26 -0.03 3.07
CA SER A 206 -10.36 -0.98 2.96
C SER A 206 -10.81 -1.06 1.50
N ALA A 207 -11.29 -2.22 1.06
CA ALA A 207 -11.90 -2.42 -0.25
C ALA A 207 -13.19 -3.23 -0.10
N SER A 208 -14.11 -3.10 -1.05
CA SER A 208 -15.36 -3.89 -1.04
C SER A 208 -15.11 -5.39 -1.29
N GLU A 209 -14.08 -5.72 -2.06
CA GLU A 209 -13.52 -7.07 -2.13
C GLU A 209 -12.51 -7.26 -1.00
N GLN A 210 -12.81 -8.13 -0.04
CA GLN A 210 -12.02 -8.26 1.19
C GLN A 210 -10.56 -8.68 0.92
N ARG A 211 -10.31 -9.45 -0.15
CA ARG A 211 -8.95 -9.83 -0.56
C ARG A 211 -8.10 -8.64 -1.02
N LEU A 212 -8.73 -7.51 -1.34
CA LEU A 212 -8.08 -6.26 -1.73
C LEU A 212 -8.01 -5.27 -0.56
N GLY A 213 -8.27 -5.69 0.68
CA GLY A 213 -8.00 -4.85 1.85
C GLY A 213 -6.52 -4.87 2.23
N LEU A 214 -5.93 -3.69 2.49
CA LEU A 214 -4.60 -3.57 3.08
C LEU A 214 -4.71 -3.00 4.48
N HIS A 215 -4.29 -3.77 5.46
CA HIS A 215 -4.25 -3.31 6.85
C HIS A 215 -3.15 -2.25 7.04
N ALA A 216 -3.26 -1.45 8.09
CA ALA A 216 -2.39 -0.29 8.28
C ALA A 216 -0.90 -0.68 8.35
N GLU A 217 -0.59 -1.83 8.95
CA GLU A 217 0.75 -2.41 9.06
C GLU A 217 1.33 -2.75 7.69
N MET A 218 0.56 -3.42 6.84
CA MET A 218 0.97 -3.72 5.47
C MET A 218 1.18 -2.43 4.69
N ALA A 219 0.21 -1.52 4.78
CA ALA A 219 0.21 -0.26 4.05
C ALA A 219 1.45 0.60 4.37
N VAL A 220 1.82 0.72 5.65
CA VAL A 220 2.98 1.53 6.03
C VAL A 220 4.31 0.92 5.61
N LEU A 221 4.44 -0.41 5.67
CA LEU A 221 5.65 -1.10 5.19
C LEU A 221 5.78 -1.00 3.68
N ILE A 222 4.68 -1.14 2.94
CA ILE A 222 4.63 -0.90 1.50
C ILE A 222 5.08 0.53 1.21
N ALA A 223 4.62 1.53 1.97
CA ALA A 223 5.03 2.92 1.79
C ALA A 223 6.55 3.11 1.91
N ALA A 224 7.17 2.51 2.93
CA ALA A 224 8.60 2.60 3.17
C ALA A 224 9.40 1.89 2.06
N VAL A 225 9.01 0.67 1.69
CA VAL A 225 9.66 -0.10 0.62
C VAL A 225 9.56 0.62 -0.72
N MET A 226 8.41 1.23 -1.01
CA MET A 226 8.17 2.05 -2.20
C MET A 226 8.92 3.38 -2.18
N GLU A 227 9.48 3.81 -1.06
CA GLU A 227 10.40 4.96 -0.96
C GLU A 227 11.88 4.53 -1.07
N GLY A 228 12.13 3.21 -1.17
CA GLY A 228 13.46 2.64 -1.33
C GLY A 228 14.02 2.05 -0.04
N GLU A 229 13.28 2.07 1.08
CA GLU A 229 13.77 1.50 2.32
C GLU A 229 13.90 -0.02 2.21
N ARG A 230 15.01 -0.54 2.75
CA ARG A 230 15.33 -1.97 2.80
C ARG A 230 15.76 -2.43 4.18
N ASP A 231 15.76 -1.55 5.18
CA ASP A 231 16.09 -1.88 6.57
C ASP A 231 15.11 -1.15 7.51
N ILE A 232 14.13 -1.90 8.02
CA ILE A 232 13.09 -1.41 8.90
C ILE A 232 13.34 -1.90 10.33
N THR A 233 13.35 -0.96 11.28
CA THR A 233 13.75 -1.23 12.66
C THR A 233 12.57 -1.27 13.64
N HIS A 234 11.49 -0.52 13.36
CA HIS A 234 10.32 -0.47 14.25
C HIS A 234 9.01 -0.40 13.48
N LEU A 235 7.94 -0.97 14.07
CA LEU A 235 6.54 -0.84 13.63
C LEU A 235 5.68 -0.44 14.82
N GLY A 236 4.87 0.61 14.65
CA GLY A 236 3.89 1.08 15.61
C GLY A 236 2.47 0.91 15.09
N LEU A 237 1.53 0.46 15.93
CA LEU A 237 0.11 0.30 15.58
C LEU A 237 -0.82 0.99 16.60
N VAL A 238 -1.87 1.64 16.11
CA VAL A 238 -2.97 2.19 16.90
C VAL A 238 -4.30 1.98 16.17
N SER A 239 -5.42 1.99 16.90
CA SER A 239 -6.77 1.91 16.32
C SER A 239 -7.73 2.79 17.11
N ASP A 240 -8.79 3.27 16.46
CA ASP A 240 -9.90 3.94 17.15
C ASP A 240 -10.83 2.99 17.89
N LYS A 241 -10.84 1.70 17.53
CA LYS A 241 -11.60 0.65 18.22
C LYS A 241 -11.06 0.34 19.61
N PHE A 242 -9.75 0.53 19.81
CA PHE A 242 -9.03 0.11 21.02
C PHE A 242 -8.53 1.33 21.80
N GLU A 243 -9.42 1.92 22.60
CA GLU A 243 -9.14 3.19 23.28
C GLU A 243 -8.21 3.05 24.50
N ARG A 244 -8.45 2.03 25.32
CA ARG A 244 -7.78 1.83 26.61
C ARG A 244 -6.74 0.71 26.60
N GLU A 245 -6.86 -0.22 25.66
CA GLU A 245 -5.94 -1.34 25.47
C GLU A 245 -5.25 -1.27 24.10
N PRO A 246 -4.05 -1.82 23.95
CA PRO A 246 -3.38 -1.85 22.65
C PRO A 246 -4.06 -2.85 21.69
N PRO A 247 -4.19 -2.54 20.39
CA PRO A 247 -4.65 -3.49 19.39
C PRO A 247 -3.63 -4.63 19.19
N SER A 248 -4.05 -5.72 18.56
CA SER A 248 -3.15 -6.79 18.11
C SER A 248 -3.10 -6.86 16.59
N LEU A 249 -1.93 -7.17 16.02
CA LEU A 249 -1.81 -7.51 14.61
C LEU A 249 -2.64 -8.77 14.31
N CYS A 250 -3.38 -8.79 13.21
CA CYS A 250 -4.06 -10.00 12.74
C CYS A 250 -3.05 -11.00 12.14
N GLY A 251 -3.45 -12.27 11.96
CA GLY A 251 -2.59 -13.31 11.38
C GLY A 251 -2.01 -12.95 10.02
N ALA A 252 -2.81 -12.32 9.15
CA ALA A 252 -2.38 -11.86 7.84
C ALA A 252 -1.26 -10.79 7.91
N CYS A 253 -1.40 -9.81 8.81
CA CYS A 253 -0.36 -8.79 9.01
C CYS A 253 0.92 -9.40 9.55
N ARG A 254 0.80 -10.36 10.48
CA ARG A 254 1.97 -11.06 11.03
C ARG A 254 2.70 -11.83 9.91
N GLN A 255 1.98 -12.57 9.09
CA GLN A 255 2.56 -13.28 7.97
C GLN A 255 3.26 -12.32 6.98
N PHE A 256 2.61 -11.21 6.61
CA PHE A 256 3.21 -10.21 5.71
C PHE A 256 4.47 -9.57 6.30
N VAL A 257 4.45 -9.19 7.57
CA VAL A 257 5.62 -8.65 8.28
C VAL A 257 6.75 -9.67 8.30
N LEU A 258 6.45 -10.94 8.56
CA LEU A 258 7.45 -12.00 8.57
C LEU A 258 8.08 -12.20 7.21
N GLU A 259 7.29 -12.25 6.13
CA GLU A 259 7.80 -12.45 4.78
C GLU A 259 8.74 -11.30 4.36
N LEU A 260 8.35 -10.04 4.60
CA LEU A 260 9.24 -8.91 4.34
C LEU A 260 10.50 -8.95 5.23
N SER A 261 10.34 -9.32 6.50
CA SER A 261 11.47 -9.42 7.43
C SER A 261 12.46 -10.50 7.00
N ARG A 262 11.97 -11.69 6.63
CA ARG A 262 12.79 -12.76 6.06
C ARG A 262 13.46 -12.29 4.77
N LYS A 263 12.70 -11.62 3.89
CA LYS A 263 13.17 -11.18 2.57
C LYS A 263 14.33 -10.20 2.63
N PHE A 264 14.22 -9.19 3.48
CA PHE A 264 15.17 -8.10 3.59
C PHE A 264 16.10 -8.20 4.81
N GLY A 265 15.96 -9.24 5.64
CA GLY A 265 16.76 -9.41 6.86
C GLY A 265 16.39 -8.41 7.96
N TRP A 266 15.11 -8.03 8.09
CA TRP A 266 14.69 -7.07 9.12
C TRP A 266 14.61 -7.73 10.50
N HIS A 267 15.10 -7.00 11.49
CA HIS A 267 14.95 -7.32 12.91
C HIS A 267 14.17 -6.18 13.57
N MET A 268 12.84 -6.23 13.41
CA MET A 268 11.96 -5.12 13.77
C MET A 268 11.33 -5.31 15.15
N ALA A 269 11.35 -4.26 15.97
CA ALA A 269 10.53 -4.15 17.18
C ALA A 269 9.10 -3.71 16.83
N ILE A 270 8.10 -4.44 17.30
CA ILE A 270 6.69 -4.14 17.06
C ILE A 270 6.07 -3.64 18.37
N THR A 271 5.46 -2.45 18.33
CA THR A 271 4.75 -1.88 19.48
C THR A 271 3.32 -1.51 19.11
N CYS A 272 2.36 -2.05 19.82
CA CYS A 272 0.96 -1.62 19.72
C CYS A 272 0.61 -0.70 20.87
N PHE A 273 -0.14 0.37 20.58
CA PHE A 273 -0.48 1.41 21.54
C PHE A 273 -1.98 1.50 21.71
N ALA A 274 -2.45 1.61 22.97
CA ALA A 274 -3.79 2.10 23.23
C ALA A 274 -3.91 3.54 22.73
N LYS A 275 -5.07 3.90 22.18
CA LYS A 275 -5.27 5.25 21.61
C LYS A 275 -5.17 6.34 22.68
N HIS A 276 -5.88 6.19 23.80
CA HIS A 276 -6.01 7.20 24.84
C HIS A 276 -5.28 6.87 26.15
N ALA A 277 -5.00 5.59 26.43
CA ALA A 277 -4.24 5.19 27.61
C ALA A 277 -2.71 5.17 27.38
N ARG A 278 -1.93 4.96 28.45
CA ARG A 278 -0.49 4.67 28.35
C ARG A 278 -0.18 3.20 28.07
N ALA A 279 -1.20 2.34 28.05
CA ALA A 279 -1.06 0.91 27.79
C ALA A 279 -0.45 0.64 26.42
N ARG A 280 0.48 -0.32 26.38
CA ARG A 280 1.18 -0.75 25.16
C ARG A 280 1.59 -2.22 25.29
N SER A 281 1.72 -2.90 24.15
CA SER A 281 2.34 -4.22 24.06
C SER A 281 3.55 -4.15 23.13
N ARG A 282 4.61 -4.88 23.47
CA ARG A 282 5.85 -4.97 22.69
C ARG A 282 6.11 -6.41 22.32
N ALA A 283 6.53 -6.64 21.08
CA ALA A 283 6.82 -7.96 20.58
C ALA A 283 7.82 -7.91 19.41
N THR A 284 8.33 -9.07 19.04
CA THR A 284 8.97 -9.30 17.73
C THR A 284 8.03 -10.10 16.85
N ILE A 285 8.32 -10.18 15.55
CA ILE A 285 7.49 -10.99 14.67
C ILE A 285 7.50 -12.48 15.03
N GLY A 286 8.65 -13.02 15.45
CA GLY A 286 8.77 -14.42 15.88
C GLY A 286 7.91 -14.74 17.10
N THR A 287 7.80 -13.81 18.06
CA THR A 287 6.90 -13.99 19.22
C THR A 287 5.42 -13.89 18.85
N LEU A 288 5.06 -13.11 17.84
CA LEU A 288 3.66 -12.97 17.41
C LEU A 288 3.20 -14.11 16.49
N LEU A 289 4.12 -14.75 15.78
CA LEU A 289 3.83 -15.82 14.83
C LEU A 289 4.89 -16.93 14.93
N PRO A 290 4.82 -17.77 15.99
CA PRO A 290 5.81 -18.83 16.22
C PRO A 290 5.72 -19.98 15.19
N GLY A 291 4.53 -20.22 14.62
CA GLY A 291 4.30 -21.21 13.55
C GLY A 291 3.81 -20.52 12.29
N PRO A 292 4.68 -19.91 11.49
CA PRO A 292 4.27 -19.22 10.28
C PRO A 292 3.76 -20.19 9.23
N TRP A 293 2.87 -19.71 8.35
CA TRP A 293 2.50 -20.49 7.19
C TRP A 293 3.70 -20.53 6.24
N GLU A 294 4.06 -21.73 5.81
CA GLU A 294 5.11 -21.96 4.82
C GLU A 294 4.50 -22.70 3.63
N SER A 295 4.70 -22.17 2.44
CA SER A 295 4.37 -22.84 1.17
C SER A 295 5.56 -23.70 0.78
N THR A 296 5.68 -24.90 1.36
CA THR A 296 6.54 -25.92 0.76
C THR A 296 5.92 -26.32 -0.59
N PRO A 297 6.72 -26.45 -1.66
CA PRO A 297 6.28 -27.20 -2.83
C PRO A 297 5.95 -28.62 -2.37
N TRP A 298 4.71 -29.06 -2.60
CA TRP A 298 4.36 -30.47 -2.51
C TRP A 298 5.00 -31.24 -3.66
#